data_AF-A0A7S2RAR0-F1
#
_entry.id   AF-A0A7S2RAR0-F1
#
_cell.length_a   1.000
_cell.length_b   1.000
_cell.length_c   1.000
_cell.angle_alpha   90.00
_cell.angle_beta   90.00
_cell.angle_gamma   90.00
#
_symmetry.space_group_name_H-M   'P 1'
#
loop_
_entity.id
_entity.type
_entity.pdbx_description
1 polymer ?
#
loop_
_entity_poly.entity_id
_entity_poly.type
_entity_poly.pdbx_seq_one_letter_code
_entity_poly.pdbx_strand_id
1 'polypeptide(L)'
;MSANQLLQLRNGGLLFNRTNIRNYGRVAASSFSSSSSQLLSFASNNSKISSFKYDDQPMHNHYRFHSTVAVPISPSSNHPHNPLPDAKGSLIYTETDEAPALATFSLLPVITKFGALAGVDVVPCDISLSGRVLAAFPESLKAHKRVPDNLSFLGEICKTADANIVKLPNISASIPQLEECIKELRSKGHDVPLYPNEPGDEEEMAIQTRYAAVLGSAVNPVLREGNSDRRVAAPVKAYAQKNPHKMGIWSKASRTHVAHMDKGDFYGSELSTTMKDDTDVIIEHVSSDGVVTVLKETTSLQCKEVIDAGTLSIKELTNFYEREIEEAKESDILLSLHLKATMMKVSDPIFFGHCVRVFFKDAFEKHGELLTSIGANPNNGLSAVLKSAKAKLPPDQAKEVLADFEACYESRPWLAMVNSDKGITNLHVPSDIIIDASMPVVVR
;
A
#
# COMPACT_ATOMS: atom_id res chain seq x y z
N MET A 1 -19.12 -41.84 12.18
CA MET A 1 -19.44 -41.58 13.60
C MET A 1 -20.69 -40.71 13.64
N SER A 2 -21.70 -41.09 14.42
CA SER A 2 -22.99 -40.39 14.47
C SER A 2 -22.95 -39.15 15.37
N ALA A 3 -23.84 -38.20 15.11
CA ALA A 3 -23.88 -36.87 15.73
C ALA A 3 -23.91 -36.83 17.28
N ASN A 4 -24.24 -37.95 17.93
CA ASN A 4 -24.24 -38.06 19.40
C ASN A 4 -22.86 -38.28 20.03
N GLN A 5 -21.83 -38.70 19.26
CA GLN A 5 -20.46 -38.83 19.80
C GLN A 5 -19.69 -37.49 19.82
N LEU A 6 -20.15 -36.48 19.07
CA LEU A 6 -19.56 -35.14 19.05
C LEU A 6 -20.00 -34.26 20.24
N LEU A 7 -21.16 -34.57 20.85
CA LEU A 7 -21.70 -33.83 21.98
C LEU A 7 -21.02 -34.19 23.32
N GLN A 8 -20.49 -35.40 23.47
CA GLN A 8 -19.75 -35.79 24.68
C GLN A 8 -18.33 -35.21 24.75
N LEU A 9 -17.75 -34.79 23.62
CA LEU A 9 -16.46 -34.10 23.61
C LEU A 9 -16.55 -32.61 23.96
N ARG A 10 -17.77 -32.05 24.06
CA ARG A 10 -17.99 -30.61 24.33
C ARG A 10 -18.20 -30.27 25.81
N ASN A 11 -18.48 -31.27 26.66
CA ASN A 11 -18.78 -31.06 28.10
C ASN A 11 -17.64 -31.51 29.05
N GLY A 12 -16.50 -31.93 28.53
CA GLY A 12 -15.30 -32.21 29.33
C GLY A 12 -14.52 -30.93 29.55
N GLY A 13 -14.80 -30.22 30.65
CA GLY A 13 -14.07 -29.01 31.05
C GLY A 13 -12.56 -29.27 31.15
N LEU A 14 -11.80 -28.62 30.27
CA LEU A 14 -10.36 -28.46 30.38
C LEU A 14 -10.08 -26.96 30.29
N LEU A 15 -9.78 -26.39 31.46
CA LEU A 15 -9.25 -25.04 31.63
C LEU A 15 -8.03 -24.86 30.72
N PHE A 16 -8.17 -24.05 29.67
CA PHE A 16 -7.04 -23.64 28.83
C PHE A 16 -6.24 -22.58 29.57
N ASN A 17 -5.10 -23.00 30.12
CA ASN A 17 -4.12 -22.11 30.74
C ASN A 17 -3.16 -21.53 29.67
N ARG A 18 -2.73 -20.26 29.85
CA ARG A 18 -2.05 -19.35 28.89
C ARG A 18 -0.63 -19.77 28.40
N THR A 19 -0.31 -21.07 28.25
CA THR A 19 1.10 -21.48 28.00
C THR A 19 1.35 -22.58 26.96
N ASN A 20 0.37 -23.08 26.21
CA ASN A 20 0.55 -24.29 25.38
C ASN A 20 0.30 -24.15 23.87
N ILE A 21 0.92 -23.16 23.21
CA ILE A 21 0.96 -23.05 21.73
C ILE A 21 2.28 -23.59 21.12
N ARG A 22 3.22 -24.12 21.91
CA ARG A 22 4.52 -24.58 21.38
C ARG A 22 4.59 -25.99 20.77
N ASN A 23 3.54 -26.82 20.87
CA ASN A 23 3.65 -28.25 20.51
C ASN A 23 2.85 -28.73 19.28
N TYR A 24 2.17 -27.87 18.53
CA TYR A 24 1.40 -28.28 17.34
C TYR A 24 2.13 -28.16 16.00
N GLY A 25 3.37 -27.64 15.98
CA GLY A 25 4.14 -27.37 14.76
C GLY A 25 4.89 -28.55 14.11
N ARG A 26 4.67 -29.81 14.50
CA ARG A 26 5.51 -30.95 14.07
C ARG A 26 4.88 -32.00 13.15
N VAL A 27 3.65 -31.81 12.67
CA VAL A 27 2.97 -32.81 11.79
C VAL A 27 2.81 -32.36 10.33
N ALA A 28 3.18 -31.12 9.98
CA ALA A 28 3.03 -30.60 8.60
C ALA A 28 4.29 -30.72 7.70
N ALA A 29 5.35 -31.40 8.16
CA ALA A 29 6.66 -31.41 7.47
C ALA A 29 6.95 -32.68 6.64
N SER A 30 6.01 -33.63 6.50
CA SER A 30 6.26 -34.91 5.81
C SER A 30 5.58 -35.07 4.44
N SER A 31 4.95 -34.02 3.89
CA SER A 31 4.17 -34.13 2.64
C SER A 31 4.84 -33.56 1.38
N PHE A 32 6.10 -33.10 1.45
CA PHE A 32 6.73 -32.32 0.38
C PHE A 32 7.78 -33.04 -0.47
N SER A 33 7.89 -34.37 -0.41
CA SER A 33 8.91 -35.13 -1.16
C SER A 33 8.41 -35.99 -2.34
N SER A 34 7.13 -35.93 -2.72
CA SER A 34 6.57 -36.82 -3.77
C SER A 34 6.05 -36.13 -5.05
N SER A 35 6.14 -34.80 -5.16
CA SER A 35 5.57 -34.05 -6.30
C SER A 35 6.55 -33.73 -7.44
N SER A 36 7.85 -33.99 -7.28
CA SER A 36 8.87 -33.70 -8.31
C SER A 36 9.01 -34.78 -9.38
N SER A 37 8.48 -35.99 -9.16
CA SER A 37 8.56 -37.12 -10.11
C SER A 37 7.37 -37.22 -11.07
N GLN A 38 6.27 -36.50 -10.82
CA GLN A 38 5.07 -36.54 -11.70
C GLN A 38 5.10 -35.51 -12.84
N LEU A 39 5.94 -34.47 -12.76
CA LEU A 39 6.06 -33.45 -13.81
C LEU A 39 6.89 -33.92 -15.02
N LEU A 40 7.72 -34.95 -14.86
CA LEU A 40 8.57 -35.49 -15.94
C LEU A 40 7.89 -36.58 -16.79
N SER A 41 6.76 -37.17 -16.36
CA SER A 41 6.04 -38.17 -17.17
C SER A 41 4.94 -37.59 -18.08
N PHE A 42 4.54 -36.33 -17.88
CA PHE A 42 3.58 -35.64 -18.76
C PHE A 42 4.22 -35.09 -20.04
N ALA A 43 5.54 -34.95 -20.09
CA ALA A 43 6.25 -34.39 -21.24
C ALA A 43 6.56 -35.40 -22.37
N SER A 44 6.32 -36.70 -22.17
CA SER A 44 6.74 -37.76 -23.12
C SER A 44 5.61 -38.48 -23.86
N ASN A 45 4.33 -38.14 -23.62
CA ASN A 45 3.18 -38.92 -24.14
C ASN A 45 2.14 -38.12 -24.94
N ASN A 46 2.55 -37.13 -25.73
CA ASN A 46 1.67 -36.47 -26.71
C ASN A 46 2.35 -36.32 -28.09
N SER A 47 2.76 -37.43 -28.67
CA SER A 47 3.12 -37.53 -30.09
C SER A 47 1.87 -37.87 -30.92
N LYS A 48 0.96 -36.90 -31.10
CA LYS A 48 -0.07 -36.86 -32.17
C LYS A 48 -0.83 -35.54 -32.11
N ILE A 49 -0.17 -34.44 -32.49
CA ILE A 49 -0.87 -33.22 -32.90
C ILE A 49 -1.23 -33.41 -34.37
N SER A 50 -2.48 -33.78 -34.62
CA SER A 50 -3.08 -33.76 -35.94
C SER A 50 -3.07 -32.33 -36.48
N SER A 51 -2.63 -32.19 -37.72
CA SER A 51 -2.66 -30.98 -38.54
C SER A 51 -3.97 -30.19 -38.40
N PHE A 52 -3.92 -29.02 -37.78
CA PHE A 52 -4.93 -27.99 -37.97
C PHE A 52 -4.79 -27.46 -39.40
N LYS A 53 -5.74 -27.82 -40.27
CA LYS A 53 -5.91 -27.13 -41.55
C LYS A 53 -6.43 -25.73 -41.24
N TYR A 54 -5.62 -24.73 -41.54
CA TYR A 54 -6.08 -23.34 -41.61
C TYR A 54 -6.94 -23.23 -42.88
N ASP A 55 -8.18 -22.79 -42.73
CA ASP A 55 -9.00 -22.37 -43.87
C ASP A 55 -8.40 -21.07 -44.41
N ASP A 56 -7.93 -21.12 -45.66
CA ASP A 56 -7.51 -19.96 -46.45
C ASP A 56 -8.76 -19.11 -46.78
N GLN A 57 -9.09 -18.19 -45.88
CA GLN A 57 -9.94 -17.04 -46.18
C GLN A 57 -9.05 -15.78 -46.13
N PRO A 58 -8.98 -14.98 -47.20
CA PRO A 58 -8.18 -13.76 -47.19
C PRO A 58 -8.85 -12.75 -46.25
N MET A 59 -8.36 -12.66 -45.01
CA MET A 59 -8.60 -11.53 -44.12
C MET A 59 -8.01 -10.30 -44.80
N HIS A 60 -8.84 -9.55 -45.49
CA HIS A 60 -8.48 -8.23 -45.99
C HIS A 60 -8.07 -7.34 -44.81
N ASN A 61 -6.75 -7.11 -44.77
CA ASN A 61 -6.04 -6.07 -44.04
C ASN A 61 -6.89 -4.85 -43.68
N HIS A 62 -7.00 -4.55 -42.38
CA HIS A 62 -6.85 -3.20 -41.80
C HIS A 62 -6.84 -3.26 -40.26
N TYR A 63 -5.87 -3.96 -39.65
CA TYR A 63 -5.41 -3.58 -38.31
C TYR A 63 -4.37 -2.48 -38.48
N ARG A 64 -4.85 -1.23 -38.66
CA ARG A 64 -3.98 -0.05 -38.73
C ARG A 64 -3.52 0.33 -37.32
N PHE A 65 -2.54 -0.38 -36.78
CA PHE A 65 -1.55 0.27 -35.92
C PHE A 65 -0.54 0.95 -36.85
N HIS A 66 -0.95 2.05 -37.46
CA HIS A 66 -0.02 2.98 -38.11
C HIS A 66 -0.05 4.21 -37.25
N SER A 67 0.79 4.24 -36.22
CA SER A 67 1.15 5.49 -35.59
C SER A 67 2.32 6.04 -36.42
N THR A 68 2.21 7.29 -36.87
CA THR A 68 3.33 8.05 -37.45
C THR A 68 4.21 8.65 -36.35
N VAL A 69 4.17 8.07 -35.16
CA VAL A 69 4.54 8.72 -33.90
C VAL A 69 6.03 8.50 -33.65
N ALA A 70 6.72 9.59 -33.33
CA ALA A 70 8.10 9.53 -32.86
C ALA A 70 8.16 8.65 -31.61
N VAL A 71 8.98 7.59 -31.65
CA VAL A 71 9.23 6.72 -30.50
C VAL A 71 9.81 7.59 -29.38
N PRO A 72 9.09 7.85 -28.28
CA PRO A 72 9.67 8.61 -27.21
C PRO A 72 10.67 7.68 -26.51
N ILE A 73 11.95 8.03 -26.59
CA ILE A 73 12.99 7.30 -25.86
C ILE A 73 12.80 7.67 -24.39
N SER A 74 12.41 6.69 -23.57
CA SER A 74 12.44 6.85 -22.12
C SER A 74 13.87 7.25 -21.72
N PRO A 75 14.06 8.33 -20.98
CA PRO A 75 15.39 8.90 -20.84
C PRO A 75 16.35 8.01 -20.00
N SER A 76 15.85 7.03 -19.22
CA SER A 76 16.65 5.95 -18.64
C SER A 76 15.82 4.75 -18.20
N SER A 77 16.46 3.58 -18.09
CA SER A 77 15.84 2.33 -17.67
C SER A 77 16.89 1.38 -17.07
N ASN A 78 16.47 0.48 -16.18
CA ASN A 78 17.31 -0.61 -15.66
C ASN A 78 17.54 -1.69 -16.72
N HIS A 79 16.62 -1.85 -17.66
CA HIS A 79 16.76 -2.71 -18.83
C HIS A 79 17.33 -1.92 -20.02
N PRO A 80 18.30 -2.49 -20.76
CA PRO A 80 18.78 -1.85 -21.99
C PRO A 80 17.63 -1.78 -23.00
N HIS A 81 17.44 -0.59 -23.58
CA HIS A 81 16.53 -0.39 -24.69
C HIS A 81 17.35 -0.24 -25.96
N ASN A 82 17.08 -1.10 -26.94
CA ASN A 82 17.58 -0.96 -28.30
C ASN A 82 16.38 -0.51 -29.14
N PRO A 83 16.24 0.79 -29.47
CA PRO A 83 15.11 1.30 -30.23
C PRO A 83 14.92 0.50 -31.51
N LEU A 84 13.67 0.13 -31.80
CA LEU A 84 13.36 -0.61 -33.01
C LEU A 84 13.36 0.35 -34.21
N PRO A 85 14.28 0.20 -35.19
CA PRO A 85 14.27 1.04 -36.38
C PRO A 85 12.94 0.90 -37.13
N ASP A 86 12.38 2.01 -37.58
CA ASP A 86 11.11 2.07 -38.33
C ASP A 86 9.89 1.52 -37.58
N ALA A 87 9.90 1.55 -36.24
CA ALA A 87 8.74 1.21 -35.42
C ALA A 87 7.52 2.04 -35.84
N LYS A 88 6.37 1.36 -35.96
CA LYS A 88 5.08 1.96 -36.31
C LYS A 88 4.26 2.37 -35.09
N GLY A 89 4.80 2.17 -33.89
CA GLY A 89 4.22 2.57 -32.61
C GLY A 89 5.09 2.15 -31.45
N SER A 90 4.80 2.69 -30.27
CA SER A 90 5.51 2.42 -29.03
C SER A 90 4.58 1.95 -27.91
N LEU A 91 5.08 1.06 -27.07
CA LEU A 91 4.46 0.61 -25.82
C LEU A 91 5.43 0.91 -24.68
N ILE A 92 5.07 1.84 -23.81
CA ILE A 92 5.87 2.12 -22.62
C ILE A 92 5.59 1.05 -21.58
N TYR A 93 6.65 0.40 -21.07
CA TYR A 93 6.55 -0.66 -20.08
C TYR A 93 7.21 -0.23 -18.79
N THR A 94 6.43 -0.03 -17.72
CA THR A 94 6.98 0.52 -16.48
C THR A 94 7.84 -0.50 -15.76
N GLU A 95 9.05 -0.11 -15.38
CA GLU A 95 9.87 -0.84 -14.42
C GLU A 95 9.58 -0.32 -13.02
N THR A 96 9.31 -1.23 -12.09
CA THR A 96 8.83 -0.88 -10.77
C THR A 96 9.70 -1.52 -9.70
N ASP A 97 9.11 -2.02 -8.62
CA ASP A 97 9.78 -2.45 -7.41
C ASP A 97 9.51 -3.93 -7.15
N GLU A 98 10.33 -4.54 -6.29
CA GLU A 98 10.08 -5.85 -5.66
C GLU A 98 9.75 -6.98 -6.67
N ALA A 99 8.66 -7.74 -6.44
CA ALA A 99 8.31 -8.89 -7.26
C ALA A 99 7.95 -8.54 -8.72
N PRO A 100 7.15 -7.48 -9.00
CA PRO A 100 6.94 -7.02 -10.37
C PRO A 100 8.22 -6.64 -11.12
N ALA A 101 9.20 -6.04 -10.43
CA ALA A 101 10.51 -5.76 -11.03
C ALA A 101 11.22 -7.04 -11.45
N LEU A 102 11.30 -8.04 -10.55
CA LEU A 102 11.89 -9.36 -10.84
C LEU A 102 11.19 -10.07 -12.00
N ALA A 103 9.86 -10.01 -12.06
CA ALA A 103 9.08 -10.59 -13.16
C ALA A 103 9.39 -9.89 -14.50
N THR A 104 9.59 -8.57 -14.46
CA THR A 104 9.96 -7.77 -15.64
C THR A 104 11.30 -8.21 -16.22
N PHE A 105 12.31 -8.52 -15.39
CA PHE A 105 13.58 -9.08 -15.85
C PHE A 105 13.44 -10.35 -16.69
N SER A 106 12.45 -11.20 -16.37
CA SER A 106 12.20 -12.40 -17.14
C SER A 106 11.32 -12.15 -18.36
N LEU A 107 10.27 -11.34 -18.23
CA LEU A 107 9.19 -11.26 -19.21
C LEU A 107 9.40 -10.18 -20.27
N LEU A 108 10.03 -9.05 -19.91
CA LEU A 108 10.23 -7.92 -20.82
C LEU A 108 11.00 -8.34 -22.10
N PRO A 109 12.10 -9.10 -22.05
CA PRO A 109 12.79 -9.53 -23.27
C PRO A 109 11.92 -10.37 -24.22
N VAL A 110 10.95 -11.11 -23.68
CA VAL A 110 9.98 -11.86 -24.49
C VAL A 110 9.01 -10.89 -25.13
N ILE A 111 8.40 -9.98 -24.36
CA ILE A 111 7.45 -8.98 -24.88
C ILE A 111 8.10 -8.11 -25.96
N THR A 112 9.33 -7.62 -25.75
CA THR A 112 10.08 -6.83 -26.74
C THR A 112 10.28 -7.59 -28.05
N LYS A 113 10.66 -8.88 -28.01
CA LYS A 113 10.82 -9.68 -29.22
C LYS A 113 9.52 -9.87 -29.99
N PHE A 114 8.41 -10.13 -29.30
CA PHE A 114 7.11 -10.26 -29.96
C PHE A 114 6.58 -8.92 -30.48
N GLY A 115 6.80 -7.83 -29.75
CA GLY A 115 6.47 -6.47 -30.19
C GLY A 115 7.19 -6.11 -31.49
N ALA A 116 8.47 -6.44 -31.61
CA ALA A 116 9.25 -6.19 -32.82
C ALA A 116 8.67 -6.89 -34.06
N LEU A 117 8.11 -8.10 -33.94
CA LEU A 117 7.44 -8.80 -35.05
C LEU A 117 6.20 -8.05 -35.55
N ALA A 118 5.58 -7.23 -34.70
CA ALA A 118 4.43 -6.39 -35.03
C ALA A 118 4.83 -4.93 -35.39
N GLY A 119 6.12 -4.60 -35.40
CA GLY A 119 6.60 -3.24 -35.58
C GLY A 119 6.27 -2.30 -34.41
N VAL A 120 6.14 -2.84 -33.20
CA VAL A 120 5.90 -2.08 -31.96
C VAL A 120 7.18 -2.06 -31.13
N ASP A 121 7.70 -0.86 -30.85
CA ASP A 121 8.82 -0.69 -29.94
C ASP A 121 8.34 -0.78 -28.49
N VAL A 122 9.02 -1.57 -27.66
CA VAL A 122 8.68 -1.74 -26.25
C VAL A 122 9.71 -0.98 -25.43
N VAL A 123 9.31 0.18 -24.92
CA VAL A 123 10.20 1.16 -24.29
C VAL A 123 10.11 1.01 -22.77
N PRO A 124 11.14 0.47 -22.09
CA PRO A 124 11.13 0.39 -20.64
C PRO A 124 11.28 1.78 -19.99
N CYS A 125 10.58 2.00 -18.88
CA CYS A 125 10.57 3.29 -18.18
C CYS A 125 10.60 3.10 -16.66
N ASP A 126 11.71 3.49 -16.03
CA ASP A 126 11.92 3.32 -14.59
C ASP A 126 11.09 4.32 -13.78
N ILE A 127 10.17 3.81 -12.97
CA ILE A 127 9.40 4.56 -11.98
C ILE A 127 9.53 3.96 -10.57
N SER A 128 10.56 3.14 -10.34
CA SER A 128 10.90 2.56 -9.04
C SER A 128 11.09 3.65 -7.97
N LEU A 129 10.99 3.27 -6.71
CA LEU A 129 11.30 4.16 -5.58
C LEU A 129 12.71 4.72 -5.71
N SER A 130 13.69 3.88 -6.01
CA SER A 130 15.09 4.32 -6.19
C SER A 130 15.25 5.30 -7.35
N GLY A 131 14.63 5.03 -8.51
CA GLY A 131 14.69 5.92 -9.66
C GLY A 131 14.12 7.30 -9.34
N ARG A 132 12.97 7.34 -8.66
CA ARG A 132 12.33 8.59 -8.24
C ARG A 132 13.13 9.34 -7.17
N VAL A 133 13.78 8.65 -6.22
CA VAL A 133 14.69 9.30 -5.25
C VAL A 133 15.89 9.92 -5.97
N LEU A 134 16.47 9.23 -6.95
CA LEU A 134 17.62 9.76 -7.70
C LEU A 134 17.25 10.94 -8.58
N ALA A 135 16.11 10.88 -9.29
CA ALA A 135 15.54 12.00 -10.04
C ALA A 135 15.15 13.18 -9.12
N ALA A 136 14.81 12.85 -7.87
CA ALA A 136 14.68 13.69 -6.69
C ALA A 136 15.78 14.75 -6.57
N PHE A 137 17.05 14.33 -6.68
CA PHE A 137 18.24 15.06 -6.24
C PHE A 137 19.39 14.98 -7.25
N PRO A 138 19.20 15.44 -8.51
CA PRO A 138 20.23 15.32 -9.53
C PRO A 138 21.51 16.10 -9.19
N GLU A 139 21.39 17.21 -8.47
CA GLU A 139 22.51 18.06 -8.03
C GLU A 139 23.42 17.36 -7.01
N SER A 140 22.87 16.46 -6.19
CA SER A 140 23.64 15.64 -5.23
C SER A 140 24.35 14.46 -5.90
N LEU A 141 24.14 14.25 -7.21
CA LEU A 141 24.69 13.13 -7.96
C LEU A 141 25.79 13.58 -8.93
N LYS A 142 26.82 12.73 -9.07
CA LYS A 142 27.80 12.82 -10.15
C LYS A 142 27.09 12.72 -11.50
N ALA A 143 27.57 13.45 -12.51
CA ALA A 143 26.91 13.54 -13.82
C ALA A 143 26.54 12.16 -14.43
N HIS A 144 27.42 11.16 -14.34
CA HIS A 144 27.18 9.80 -14.87
C HIS A 144 26.23 8.93 -14.02
N LYS A 145 25.86 9.39 -12.82
CA LYS A 145 24.90 8.72 -11.92
C LYS A 145 23.53 9.39 -11.91
N ARG A 146 23.38 10.53 -12.57
CA ARG A 146 22.10 11.21 -12.70
C ARG A 146 21.16 10.36 -13.54
N VAL A 147 19.92 10.28 -13.09
CA VAL A 147 18.83 9.69 -13.85
C VAL A 147 17.83 10.81 -14.16
N PRO A 148 17.16 10.75 -15.31
CA PRO A 148 16.06 11.64 -15.65
C PRO A 148 14.84 11.43 -14.74
N ASP A 149 13.96 12.42 -14.73
CA ASP A 149 12.65 12.31 -14.12
C ASP A 149 11.63 11.66 -15.07
N ASN A 150 11.63 10.32 -15.05
CA ASN A 150 10.71 9.51 -15.83
C ASN A 150 9.24 9.68 -15.41
N LEU A 151 8.95 10.01 -14.14
CA LEU A 151 7.58 10.18 -13.69
C LEU A 151 6.96 11.46 -14.27
N SER A 152 7.72 12.56 -14.25
CA SER A 152 7.31 13.80 -14.92
C SER A 152 7.15 13.60 -16.42
N PHE A 153 8.08 12.87 -17.06
CA PHE A 153 7.95 12.49 -18.47
C PHE A 153 6.64 11.71 -18.74
N LEU A 154 6.32 10.69 -17.94
CA LEU A 154 5.07 9.94 -18.11
C LEU A 154 3.83 10.79 -17.85
N GLY A 155 3.90 11.76 -16.92
CA GLY A 155 2.83 12.72 -16.64
C GLY A 155 2.52 13.65 -17.81
N GLU A 156 3.49 13.92 -18.66
CA GLU A 156 3.24 14.65 -19.92
C GLU A 156 2.74 13.70 -21.01
N ILE A 157 3.31 12.49 -21.10
CA ILE A 157 2.89 11.51 -22.11
C ILE A 157 1.43 11.09 -21.92
N CYS A 158 0.96 10.85 -20.69
CA CYS A 158 -0.41 10.40 -20.43
C CYS A 158 -1.50 11.40 -20.88
N LYS A 159 -1.13 12.67 -21.11
CA LYS A 159 -2.01 13.72 -21.64
C LYS A 159 -2.07 13.76 -23.17
N THR A 160 -1.29 12.90 -23.84
CA THR A 160 -1.25 12.83 -25.31
C THR A 160 -2.11 11.67 -25.83
N ALA A 161 -2.65 11.82 -27.04
CA ALA A 161 -3.44 10.77 -27.69
C ALA A 161 -2.63 9.50 -28.01
N ASP A 162 -1.30 9.62 -28.05
CA ASP A 162 -0.38 8.54 -28.40
C ASP A 162 0.10 7.72 -27.18
N ALA A 163 -0.40 8.04 -25.98
CA ALA A 163 -0.04 7.35 -24.76
C ALA A 163 -0.47 5.87 -24.78
N ASN A 164 0.51 4.97 -24.75
CA ASN A 164 0.27 3.54 -24.58
C ASN A 164 1.21 2.98 -23.50
N ILE A 165 0.68 2.81 -22.29
CA ILE A 165 1.47 2.55 -21.08
C ILE A 165 0.97 1.25 -20.42
N VAL A 166 1.88 0.29 -20.26
CA VAL A 166 1.68 -0.88 -19.39
C VAL A 166 2.23 -0.55 -18.01
N LYS A 167 1.31 -0.23 -17.09
CA LYS A 167 1.63 0.12 -15.70
C LYS A 167 1.59 -1.11 -14.79
N LEU A 168 2.75 -1.50 -14.25
CA LEU A 168 2.89 -2.58 -13.26
C LEU A 168 2.71 -2.02 -11.83
N PRO A 169 2.41 -2.86 -10.82
CA PRO A 169 2.39 -2.43 -9.42
C PRO A 169 3.75 -1.86 -8.97
N ASN A 170 3.73 -0.78 -8.19
CA ASN A 170 4.92 -0.10 -7.65
C ASN A 170 4.71 0.25 -6.17
N ILE A 171 5.81 0.53 -5.46
CA ILE A 171 5.78 0.95 -4.06
C ILE A 171 5.14 2.35 -3.94
N SER A 172 4.16 2.47 -3.05
CA SER A 172 3.76 3.75 -2.44
C SER A 172 4.46 3.87 -1.10
N ALA A 173 5.61 4.57 -1.08
CA ALA A 173 6.58 4.41 0.00
C ALA A 173 6.13 5.02 1.32
N SER A 174 6.26 4.25 2.40
CA SER A 174 6.29 4.76 3.77
C SER A 174 7.63 5.41 4.10
N ILE A 175 7.71 6.18 5.18
CA ILE A 175 8.98 6.79 5.64
C ILE A 175 10.07 5.72 5.88
N PRO A 176 9.81 4.60 6.60
CA PRO A 176 10.84 3.57 6.79
C PRO A 176 11.37 2.98 5.47
N GLN A 177 10.51 2.73 4.50
CA GLN A 177 10.92 2.22 3.18
C GLN A 177 11.77 3.25 2.41
N LEU A 178 11.43 4.54 2.53
CA LEU A 178 12.25 5.61 1.97
C LEU A 178 13.63 5.66 2.63
N GLU A 179 13.70 5.63 3.96
CA GLU A 179 14.98 5.64 4.69
C GLU A 179 15.87 4.43 4.34
N GLU A 180 15.28 3.23 4.20
CA GLU A 180 15.98 2.04 3.73
C GLU A 180 16.50 2.20 2.30
N CYS A 181 15.68 2.75 1.39
CA CYS A 181 16.08 3.05 0.02
C CYS A 181 17.24 4.06 -0.03
N ILE A 182 17.16 5.15 0.72
CA ILE A 182 18.22 6.16 0.85
C ILE A 182 19.51 5.51 1.35
N LYS A 183 19.43 4.69 2.40
CA LYS A 183 20.58 3.99 2.96
C LYS A 183 21.23 3.06 1.93
N GLU A 184 20.44 2.30 1.18
CA GLU A 184 20.94 1.43 0.12
C GLU A 184 21.60 2.23 -1.01
N LEU A 185 20.96 3.30 -1.50
CA LEU A 185 21.52 4.19 -2.52
C LEU A 185 22.86 4.80 -2.08
N ARG A 186 22.93 5.31 -0.84
CA ARG A 186 24.16 5.87 -0.26
C ARG A 186 25.27 4.83 -0.16
N SER A 187 24.94 3.59 0.22
CA SER A 187 25.90 2.47 0.23
C SER A 187 26.46 2.12 -1.15
N LYS A 188 25.70 2.39 -2.22
CA LYS A 188 26.11 2.27 -3.63
C LYS A 188 26.78 3.55 -4.17
N GLY A 189 27.05 4.51 -3.29
CA GLY A 189 27.76 5.75 -3.60
C GLY A 189 26.92 6.79 -4.34
N HIS A 190 25.60 6.80 -4.15
CA HIS A 190 24.72 7.91 -4.54
C HIS A 190 24.52 8.81 -3.32
N ASP A 191 25.06 10.03 -3.34
CA ASP A 191 25.10 10.90 -2.17
C ASP A 191 23.80 11.72 -2.00
N VAL A 192 22.64 11.05 -2.11
CA VAL A 192 21.33 11.69 -1.89
C VAL A 192 21.17 12.07 -0.40
N PRO A 193 20.54 13.21 -0.08
CA PRO A 193 20.38 13.66 1.31
C PRO A 193 19.64 12.64 2.19
N LEU A 194 19.94 12.60 3.48
CA LEU A 194 19.15 11.82 4.44
C LEU A 194 17.76 12.44 4.61
N TYR A 195 16.77 11.63 4.99
CA TYR A 195 15.43 12.14 5.29
C TYR A 195 15.42 12.82 6.67
N PRO A 196 15.11 14.13 6.77
CA PRO A 196 15.03 14.83 8.04
C PRO A 196 13.67 14.53 8.70
N ASN A 197 13.69 13.71 9.74
CA ASN A 197 12.48 13.36 10.49
C ASN A 197 11.91 14.58 11.26
N GLU A 198 12.80 15.42 11.79
CA GLU A 198 12.48 16.64 12.54
C GLU A 198 13.34 17.78 11.96
N PRO A 199 12.91 18.42 10.85
CA PRO A 199 13.71 19.44 10.18
C PRO A 199 13.90 20.65 11.11
N GLY A 200 15.15 21.01 11.37
CA GLY A 200 15.54 22.12 12.24
C GLY A 200 15.80 23.43 11.51
N ASP A 201 15.94 23.40 10.18
CA ASP A 201 16.25 24.56 9.35
C ASP A 201 15.57 24.53 7.96
N GLU A 202 15.75 25.60 7.18
CA GLU A 202 15.17 25.75 5.85
C GLU A 202 15.69 24.73 4.83
N GLU A 203 16.94 24.28 4.96
CA GLU A 203 17.54 23.30 4.05
C GLU A 203 16.90 21.92 4.28
N GLU A 204 16.78 21.51 5.55
CA GLU A 204 16.10 20.28 5.93
C GLU A 204 14.61 20.30 5.55
N MET A 205 13.93 21.44 5.72
CA MET A 205 12.54 21.60 5.26
C MET A 205 12.41 21.46 3.73
N ALA A 206 13.36 22.00 2.96
CA ALA A 206 13.38 21.86 1.49
C ALA A 206 13.63 20.41 1.06
N ILE A 207 14.55 19.70 1.74
CA ILE A 207 14.81 18.26 1.51
C ILE A 207 13.56 17.45 1.83
N GLN A 208 12.91 17.70 2.97
CA GLN A 208 11.69 17.01 3.37
C GLN A 208 10.58 17.21 2.33
N THR A 209 10.41 18.44 1.85
CA THR A 209 9.42 18.80 0.83
C THR A 209 9.63 18.03 -0.47
N ARG A 210 10.88 17.89 -0.93
CA ARG A 210 11.20 17.10 -2.13
C ARG A 210 10.90 15.62 -1.93
N TYR A 211 11.27 15.05 -0.78
CA TYR A 211 10.90 13.67 -0.47
C TYR A 211 9.39 13.46 -0.32
N ALA A 212 8.62 14.47 0.08
CA ALA A 212 7.16 14.40 0.14
C ALA A 212 6.49 14.15 -1.23
N ALA A 213 7.16 14.51 -2.34
CA ALA A 213 6.72 14.18 -3.70
C ALA A 213 7.06 12.73 -4.10
N VAL A 214 7.95 12.06 -3.39
CA VAL A 214 8.35 10.65 -3.61
C VAL A 214 7.56 9.70 -2.71
N LEU A 215 7.16 10.15 -1.52
CA LEU A 215 6.42 9.40 -0.52
C LEU A 215 4.96 9.14 -0.93
N GLY A 216 4.38 8.07 -0.36
CA GLY A 216 2.99 7.69 -0.58
C GLY A 216 2.68 7.34 -2.05
N SER A 217 1.44 7.53 -2.46
CA SER A 217 1.01 7.23 -3.84
C SER A 217 1.39 8.34 -4.81
N ALA A 218 2.69 8.52 -5.07
CA ALA A 218 3.20 9.56 -5.97
C ALA A 218 2.90 9.28 -7.45
N VAL A 219 2.90 8.00 -7.86
CA VAL A 219 2.82 7.62 -9.27
C VAL A 219 1.38 7.65 -9.82
N ASN A 220 0.44 7.06 -9.08
CA ASN A 220 -0.93 6.87 -9.61
C ASN A 220 -1.65 8.19 -9.95
N PRO A 221 -1.57 9.26 -9.13
CA PRO A 221 -2.20 10.54 -9.46
C PRO A 221 -1.68 11.17 -10.75
N VAL A 222 -0.40 10.94 -11.08
CA VAL A 222 0.23 11.47 -12.30
C VAL A 222 -0.20 10.69 -13.55
N LEU A 223 -0.39 9.37 -13.44
CA LEU A 223 -0.65 8.51 -14.61
C LEU A 223 -2.14 8.35 -14.94
N ARG A 224 -3.05 8.69 -14.03
CA ARG A 224 -4.49 8.42 -14.16
C ARG A 224 -5.25 9.60 -14.75
N GLU A 225 -4.88 10.00 -15.96
CA GLU A 225 -5.58 11.01 -16.78
C GLU A 225 -6.83 10.40 -17.46
N GLY A 226 -7.63 9.68 -16.69
CA GLY A 226 -8.81 8.97 -17.17
C GLY A 226 -9.50 8.15 -16.09
N ASN A 227 -10.69 7.65 -16.42
CA ASN A 227 -11.48 6.81 -15.53
C ASN A 227 -11.00 5.35 -15.53
N SER A 228 -11.52 4.53 -14.61
CA SER A 228 -11.13 3.13 -14.47
C SER A 228 -12.19 2.17 -15.04
N ASP A 229 -11.84 1.38 -16.07
CA ASP A 229 -12.54 0.12 -16.41
C ASP A 229 -11.78 -1.04 -15.75
N ARG A 230 -12.35 -1.62 -14.69
CA ARG A 230 -11.76 -2.76 -13.97
C ARG A 230 -12.75 -3.91 -13.89
N ARG A 231 -12.40 -5.01 -14.55
CA ARG A 231 -13.24 -6.22 -14.64
C ARG A 231 -12.41 -7.47 -14.80
N VAL A 232 -12.99 -8.62 -14.41
CA VAL A 232 -12.34 -9.93 -14.58
C VAL A 232 -12.49 -10.40 -16.03
N ALA A 233 -11.39 -10.80 -16.66
CA ALA A 233 -11.43 -11.38 -18.00
C ALA A 233 -12.15 -12.74 -18.01
N ALA A 234 -12.94 -13.02 -19.06
CA ALA A 234 -13.73 -14.24 -19.16
C ALA A 234 -12.93 -15.55 -18.97
N PRO A 235 -11.70 -15.70 -19.55
CA PRO A 235 -10.89 -16.90 -19.30
C PRO A 235 -10.49 -17.09 -17.84
N VAL A 236 -10.21 -15.99 -17.12
CA VAL A 236 -9.86 -16.03 -15.69
C VAL A 236 -11.07 -16.48 -14.86
N LYS A 237 -12.27 -15.98 -15.18
CA LYS A 237 -13.51 -16.42 -14.53
C LYS A 237 -13.80 -17.90 -14.78
N ALA A 238 -13.66 -18.35 -16.02
CA ALA A 238 -13.85 -19.76 -16.40
C ALA A 238 -12.84 -20.68 -15.69
N TYR A 239 -11.59 -20.24 -15.55
CA TYR A 239 -10.57 -20.96 -14.78
C TYR A 239 -10.96 -21.08 -13.31
N ALA A 240 -11.40 -19.99 -12.67
CA ALA A 240 -11.81 -20.00 -11.26
C ALA A 240 -13.04 -20.88 -10.99
N GLN A 241 -13.97 -21.00 -11.95
CA GLN A 241 -15.11 -21.91 -11.86
C GLN A 241 -14.68 -23.38 -11.91
N LYS A 242 -13.69 -23.71 -12.74
CA LYS A 242 -13.13 -25.06 -12.84
C LYS A 242 -12.19 -25.41 -11.67
N ASN A 243 -11.56 -24.38 -11.08
CA ASN A 243 -10.58 -24.50 -10.01
C ASN A 243 -10.99 -23.59 -8.85
N PRO A 244 -12.07 -23.91 -8.12
CA PRO A 244 -12.56 -23.07 -7.04
C PRO A 244 -11.50 -22.94 -5.95
N HIS A 245 -11.18 -21.71 -5.59
CA HIS A 245 -10.32 -21.42 -4.45
C HIS A 245 -11.10 -21.63 -3.15
N LYS A 246 -10.36 -21.86 -2.05
CA LYS A 246 -10.95 -22.01 -0.73
C LYS A 246 -11.66 -20.71 -0.31
N MET A 247 -12.85 -20.89 0.24
CA MET A 247 -13.71 -19.90 0.89
C MET A 247 -14.06 -20.41 2.29
N GLY A 248 -14.05 -19.53 3.29
CA GLY A 248 -14.43 -19.86 4.66
C GLY A 248 -15.91 -20.20 4.79
N ILE A 249 -16.25 -20.99 5.82
CA ILE A 249 -17.65 -21.27 6.16
C ILE A 249 -18.19 -20.10 6.98
N TRP A 250 -19.25 -19.46 6.48
CA TRP A 250 -19.98 -18.43 7.22
C TRP A 250 -21.04 -19.04 8.12
N SER A 251 -20.88 -18.83 9.44
CA SER A 251 -21.87 -19.20 10.44
C SER A 251 -22.92 -18.10 10.60
N LYS A 252 -24.20 -18.48 10.72
CA LYS A 252 -25.27 -17.56 11.10
C LYS A 252 -25.10 -16.99 12.52
N ALA A 253 -24.30 -17.66 13.35
CA ALA A 253 -23.93 -17.19 14.68
C ALA A 253 -22.65 -16.34 14.68
N SER A 254 -22.13 -15.94 13.52
CA SER A 254 -20.99 -15.04 13.44
C SER A 254 -21.33 -13.71 14.11
N ARG A 255 -20.39 -13.24 14.94
CA ARG A 255 -20.48 -11.94 15.63
C ARG A 255 -19.61 -10.87 14.97
N THR A 256 -18.90 -11.23 13.90
CA THR A 256 -18.13 -10.28 13.09
C THR A 256 -19.07 -9.24 12.50
N HIS A 257 -18.74 -7.98 12.73
CA HIS A 257 -19.46 -6.83 12.20
C HIS A 257 -18.47 -5.69 11.93
N VAL A 258 -18.92 -4.69 11.19
CA VAL A 258 -18.17 -3.44 10.99
C VAL A 258 -18.74 -2.41 11.95
N ALA A 259 -17.87 -1.83 12.77
CA ALA A 259 -18.19 -0.64 13.56
C ALA A 259 -17.69 0.61 12.81
N HIS A 260 -18.49 1.66 12.80
CA HIS A 260 -18.14 2.97 12.26
C HIS A 260 -18.72 4.08 13.14
N MET A 261 -18.24 5.32 12.98
CA MET A 261 -18.77 6.46 13.72
C MET A 261 -20.22 6.75 13.31
N ASP A 262 -21.05 7.16 14.29
CA ASP A 262 -22.46 7.54 14.07
C ASP A 262 -22.64 9.06 13.87
N LYS A 263 -21.64 9.86 14.26
CA LYS A 263 -21.64 11.32 14.18
C LYS A 263 -20.22 11.88 14.23
N GLY A 264 -20.06 13.10 13.73
CA GLY A 264 -18.80 13.84 13.82
C GLY A 264 -17.69 13.28 12.93
N ASP A 265 -18.04 12.48 11.93
CA ASP A 265 -17.15 12.03 10.87
C ASP A 265 -17.32 12.89 9.61
N PHE A 266 -16.53 12.58 8.57
CA PHE A 266 -16.62 13.29 7.29
C PHE A 266 -18.01 13.14 6.66
N TYR A 267 -18.61 11.95 6.74
CA TYR A 267 -19.94 11.70 6.16
C TYR A 267 -21.01 12.61 6.77
N GLY A 268 -21.03 12.73 8.10
CA GLY A 268 -22.03 13.54 8.79
C GLY A 268 -21.84 15.06 8.67
N SER A 269 -20.72 15.53 8.14
CA SER A 269 -20.39 16.97 8.07
C SER A 269 -20.08 17.47 6.65
N GLU A 270 -20.14 16.60 5.65
CA GLU A 270 -19.85 16.94 4.26
C GLU A 270 -20.80 18.02 3.74
N LEU A 271 -20.21 19.04 3.10
CA LEU A 271 -20.87 20.04 2.29
C LEU A 271 -20.27 19.99 0.90
N SER A 272 -21.12 20.14 -0.12
CA SER A 272 -20.72 20.07 -1.53
C SER A 272 -21.34 21.21 -2.31
N THR A 273 -20.61 21.74 -3.29
CA THR A 273 -21.14 22.71 -4.25
C THR A 273 -20.46 22.57 -5.60
N THR A 274 -21.11 23.11 -6.63
CA THR A 274 -20.61 23.12 -8.01
C THR A 274 -20.32 24.55 -8.45
N MET A 275 -19.11 24.78 -8.96
CA MET A 275 -18.68 26.11 -9.41
C MET A 275 -19.45 26.55 -10.65
N LYS A 276 -19.88 27.81 -10.65
CA LYS A 276 -20.59 28.40 -11.81
C LYS A 276 -19.63 28.83 -12.91
N ASP A 277 -18.50 29.40 -12.52
CA ASP A 277 -17.47 29.98 -13.39
C ASP A 277 -16.08 29.57 -12.85
N ASP A 278 -15.05 29.73 -13.68
CA ASP A 278 -13.66 29.56 -13.23
C ASP A 278 -13.35 30.55 -12.10
N THR A 279 -12.76 30.09 -11.00
CA THR A 279 -12.48 30.92 -9.83
C THR A 279 -11.32 30.39 -8.99
N ASP A 280 -10.82 31.20 -8.05
CA ASP A 280 -9.85 30.77 -7.05
C ASP A 280 -10.49 30.86 -5.67
N VAL A 281 -10.30 29.83 -4.84
CA VAL A 281 -10.76 29.83 -3.45
C VAL A 281 -9.59 29.81 -2.46
N ILE A 282 -9.79 30.48 -1.32
CA ILE A 282 -8.89 30.49 -0.18
C ILE A 282 -9.49 29.56 0.89
N ILE A 283 -8.65 28.77 1.56
CA ILE A 283 -9.05 28.00 2.74
C ILE A 283 -8.48 28.69 3.97
N GLU A 284 -9.33 29.17 4.86
CA GLU A 284 -8.95 29.89 6.08
C GLU A 284 -9.62 29.29 7.31
N HIS A 285 -8.94 29.41 8.46
CA HIS A 285 -9.48 29.12 9.77
C HIS A 285 -9.65 30.44 10.54
N VAL A 286 -10.88 30.70 10.99
CA VAL A 286 -11.19 31.83 11.88
C VAL A 286 -11.37 31.29 13.28
N SER A 287 -10.47 31.66 14.19
CA SER A 287 -10.52 31.23 15.59
C SER A 287 -11.66 31.91 16.36
N SER A 288 -11.96 31.42 17.57
CA SER A 288 -13.04 31.96 18.41
C SER A 288 -12.83 33.41 18.86
N ASP A 289 -11.60 33.91 18.85
CA ASP A 289 -11.21 35.30 19.09
C ASP A 289 -11.12 36.14 17.80
N GLY A 290 -11.46 35.56 16.64
CA GLY A 290 -11.53 36.25 15.35
C GLY A 290 -10.21 36.35 14.60
N VAL A 291 -9.15 35.69 15.06
CA VAL A 291 -7.87 35.64 14.33
C VAL A 291 -8.03 34.74 13.11
N VAL A 292 -7.70 35.29 11.94
CA VAL A 292 -7.73 34.56 10.67
C VAL A 292 -6.36 33.95 10.39
N THR A 293 -6.33 32.65 10.13
CA THR A 293 -5.15 31.91 9.68
C THR A 293 -5.44 31.33 8.31
N VAL A 294 -4.67 31.73 7.30
CA VAL A 294 -4.79 31.13 5.96
C VAL A 294 -4.13 29.75 5.99
N LEU A 295 -4.94 28.72 5.71
CA LEU A 295 -4.47 27.33 5.61
C LEU A 295 -3.99 27.02 4.20
N LYS A 296 -4.62 27.62 3.19
CA LYS A 296 -4.22 27.51 1.78
C LYS A 296 -4.62 28.76 1.00
N GLU A 297 -3.61 29.45 0.48
CA GLU A 297 -3.74 30.75 -0.23
C GLU A 297 -4.52 30.67 -1.55
N THR A 298 -4.43 29.55 -2.28
CA THR A 298 -5.19 29.40 -3.53
C THR A 298 -5.47 27.95 -3.86
N THR A 299 -6.69 27.71 -4.33
CA THR A 299 -7.11 26.51 -5.05
C THR A 299 -7.93 26.96 -6.25
N SER A 300 -7.33 26.90 -7.43
CA SER A 300 -8.03 27.20 -8.67
C SER A 300 -9.06 26.11 -8.96
N LEU A 301 -10.26 26.55 -9.30
CA LEU A 301 -11.39 25.70 -9.64
C LEU A 301 -11.95 26.09 -11.01
N GLN A 302 -12.36 25.08 -11.77
CA GLN A 302 -12.96 25.24 -13.09
C GLN A 302 -14.47 25.45 -13.00
N CYS A 303 -15.05 26.04 -14.04
CA CYS A 303 -16.48 26.06 -14.29
C CYS A 303 -17.02 24.62 -14.26
N LYS A 304 -18.05 24.38 -13.45
CA LYS A 304 -18.68 23.08 -13.17
C LYS A 304 -17.83 22.09 -12.39
N GLU A 305 -16.67 22.49 -11.88
CA GLU A 305 -15.94 21.68 -10.90
C GLU A 305 -16.77 21.53 -9.62
N VAL A 306 -16.75 20.34 -9.04
CA VAL A 306 -17.37 20.05 -7.75
C VAL A 306 -16.29 20.15 -6.69
N ILE A 307 -16.58 20.89 -5.61
CA ILE A 307 -15.73 20.98 -4.43
C ILE A 307 -16.53 20.59 -3.20
N ASP A 308 -15.90 19.77 -2.37
CA ASP A 308 -16.48 19.24 -1.14
C ASP A 308 -15.60 19.63 0.06
N ALA A 309 -16.24 19.86 1.20
CA ALA A 309 -15.57 20.10 2.46
C ALA A 309 -16.27 19.33 3.59
N GLY A 310 -15.49 18.66 4.43
CA GLY A 310 -15.99 17.94 5.59
C GLY A 310 -14.98 18.01 6.73
N THR A 311 -15.44 17.73 7.95
CA THR A 311 -14.61 17.72 9.15
C THR A 311 -14.74 16.41 9.90
N LEU A 312 -13.73 16.04 10.66
CA LEU A 312 -13.81 14.91 11.59
C LEU A 312 -13.45 15.39 12.99
N SER A 313 -14.37 15.16 13.93
CA SER A 313 -14.20 15.50 15.34
C SER A 313 -13.33 14.47 16.04
N ILE A 314 -12.11 14.87 16.41
CA ILE A 314 -11.19 14.03 17.19
C ILE A 314 -11.79 13.58 18.52
N LYS A 315 -12.62 14.43 19.13
CA LYS A 315 -13.35 14.08 20.36
C LYS A 315 -14.30 12.90 20.11
N GLU A 316 -15.11 12.98 19.06
CA GLU A 316 -16.07 11.91 18.74
C GLU A 316 -15.35 10.64 18.26
N LEU A 317 -14.24 10.77 17.52
CA LEU A 317 -13.41 9.63 17.12
C LEU A 317 -12.81 8.89 18.33
N THR A 318 -12.30 9.64 19.32
CA THR A 318 -11.71 9.07 20.54
C THR A 318 -12.78 8.36 21.37
N ASN A 319 -13.97 8.97 21.50
CA ASN A 319 -15.12 8.34 22.16
C ASN A 319 -15.58 7.07 21.45
N PHE A 320 -15.64 7.10 20.12
CA PHE A 320 -15.94 5.93 19.29
C PHE A 320 -14.95 4.81 19.57
N TYR A 321 -13.64 5.07 19.49
CA TYR A 321 -12.64 4.05 19.77
C TYR A 321 -12.76 3.47 21.17
N GLU A 322 -12.92 4.29 22.22
CA GLU A 322 -13.03 3.76 23.59
C GLU A 322 -14.27 2.84 23.72
N ARG A 323 -15.40 3.24 23.13
CA ARG A 323 -16.62 2.42 23.13
C ARG A 323 -16.41 1.08 22.42
N GLU A 324 -15.88 1.09 21.19
CA GLU A 324 -15.70 -0.14 20.41
C GLU A 324 -14.61 -1.05 21.01
N ILE A 325 -13.60 -0.47 21.66
CA ILE A 325 -12.57 -1.22 22.40
C ILE A 325 -13.21 -1.94 23.60
N GLU A 326 -14.05 -1.27 24.39
CA GLU A 326 -14.74 -1.92 25.50
C GLU A 326 -15.79 -2.92 25.03
N GLU A 327 -16.56 -2.60 23.98
CA GLU A 327 -17.52 -3.55 23.40
C GLU A 327 -16.84 -4.82 22.91
N ALA A 328 -15.72 -4.71 22.19
CA ALA A 328 -14.96 -5.87 21.72
C ALA A 328 -14.49 -6.76 22.88
N LYS A 329 -14.13 -6.15 24.02
CA LYS A 329 -13.69 -6.85 25.23
C LYS A 329 -14.85 -7.53 25.95
N GLU A 330 -15.94 -6.82 26.20
CA GLU A 330 -17.17 -7.37 26.80
C GLU A 330 -17.73 -8.50 25.94
N SER A 331 -17.60 -8.33 24.62
CA SER A 331 -18.01 -9.32 23.64
C SER A 331 -17.04 -10.48 23.46
N ASP A 332 -15.82 -10.45 23.98
CA ASP A 332 -14.79 -11.46 23.70
C ASP A 332 -14.61 -11.72 22.19
N ILE A 333 -14.43 -10.63 21.43
CA ILE A 333 -14.11 -10.67 19.99
C ILE A 333 -12.79 -9.94 19.73
N LEU A 334 -12.15 -10.27 18.60
CA LEU A 334 -10.94 -9.57 18.16
C LEU A 334 -11.31 -8.16 17.71
N LEU A 335 -10.56 -7.17 18.20
CA LEU A 335 -10.58 -5.82 17.68
C LEU A 335 -9.62 -5.69 16.50
N SER A 336 -10.08 -5.07 15.41
CA SER A 336 -9.26 -4.73 14.27
C SER A 336 -9.61 -3.36 13.70
N LEU A 337 -8.58 -2.56 13.45
CA LEU A 337 -8.61 -1.27 12.79
C LEU A 337 -8.20 -1.42 11.33
N HIS A 338 -9.06 -0.95 10.43
CA HIS A 338 -8.86 -1.02 8.99
C HIS A 338 -8.88 0.39 8.40
N LEU A 339 -7.72 0.89 8.00
CA LEU A 339 -7.54 2.24 7.43
C LEU A 339 -6.76 2.17 6.11
N LYS A 340 -6.50 3.31 5.48
CA LYS A 340 -5.72 3.41 4.23
C LYS A 340 -4.56 4.40 4.36
N ALA A 341 -3.81 4.29 5.46
CA ALA A 341 -2.77 5.23 5.90
C ALA A 341 -1.68 5.58 4.87
N THR A 342 -1.37 4.69 3.93
CA THR A 342 -0.37 4.96 2.87
C THR A 342 -0.90 5.87 1.76
N MET A 343 -2.20 5.79 1.47
CA MET A 343 -2.86 6.61 0.44
C MET A 343 -3.36 7.91 1.06
N MET A 344 -4.06 7.81 2.19
CA MET A 344 -4.56 8.93 2.97
C MET A 344 -3.48 9.47 3.90
N LYS A 345 -2.39 9.98 3.31
CA LYS A 345 -1.11 10.27 4.01
C LYS A 345 -1.17 11.28 5.16
N VAL A 346 -2.26 12.05 5.25
CA VAL A 346 -2.46 13.06 6.30
C VAL A 346 -3.47 12.58 7.35
N SER A 347 -4.69 12.23 6.92
CA SER A 347 -5.80 11.93 7.82
C SER A 347 -5.62 10.61 8.59
N ASP A 348 -5.34 9.53 7.88
CA ASP A 348 -5.42 8.18 8.44
C ASP A 348 -4.31 7.88 9.44
N PRO A 349 -3.05 8.35 9.28
CA PRO A 349 -2.05 8.26 10.33
C PRO A 349 -2.48 8.94 11.64
N ILE A 350 -3.21 10.06 11.56
CA ILE A 350 -3.76 10.74 12.74
C ILE A 350 -4.82 9.84 13.39
N PHE A 351 -5.74 9.28 12.60
CA PHE A 351 -6.78 8.39 13.12
C PHE A 351 -6.19 7.13 13.76
N PHE A 352 -5.15 6.57 13.16
CA PHE A 352 -4.40 5.45 13.69
C PHE A 352 -3.73 5.79 15.02
N GLY A 353 -3.06 6.94 15.09
CA GLY A 353 -2.41 7.41 16.31
C GLY A 353 -3.39 7.62 17.46
N HIS A 354 -4.60 8.11 17.19
CA HIS A 354 -5.66 8.19 18.20
C HIS A 354 -6.10 6.81 18.68
N CYS A 355 -6.26 5.82 17.80
CA CYS A 355 -6.59 4.45 18.22
C CYS A 355 -5.50 3.85 19.11
N VAL A 356 -4.22 4.03 18.75
CA VAL A 356 -3.06 3.62 19.57
C VAL A 356 -3.12 4.28 20.95
N ARG A 357 -3.34 5.60 21.01
CA ARG A 357 -3.43 6.33 22.29
C ARG A 357 -4.58 5.83 23.16
N VAL A 358 -5.75 5.59 22.59
CA VAL A 358 -6.93 5.10 23.33
C VAL A 358 -6.70 3.68 23.83
N PHE A 359 -6.20 2.78 22.98
CA PHE A 359 -5.94 1.40 23.38
C PHE A 359 -4.94 1.33 24.54
N PHE A 360 -3.82 2.06 24.44
CA PHE A 360 -2.75 2.11 25.44
C PHE A 360 -2.87 3.32 26.39
N LYS A 361 -4.10 3.77 26.72
CA LYS A 361 -4.33 5.02 27.45
C LYS A 361 -3.57 5.08 28.77
N ASP A 362 -3.54 4.00 29.55
CA ASP A 362 -2.90 3.97 30.87
C ASP A 362 -1.38 4.24 30.76
N ALA A 363 -0.72 3.67 29.73
CA ALA A 363 0.69 3.90 29.47
C ALA A 363 0.96 5.34 28.96
N PHE A 364 0.09 5.90 28.12
CA PHE A 364 0.22 7.27 27.63
C PHE A 364 -0.10 8.32 28.71
N GLU A 365 -1.03 8.05 29.62
CA GLU A 365 -1.30 8.92 30.77
C GLU A 365 -0.09 8.98 31.71
N LYS A 366 0.58 7.84 31.94
CA LYS A 366 1.76 7.76 32.79
C LYS A 366 3.03 8.34 32.15
N HIS A 367 3.25 8.11 30.85
CA HIS A 367 4.52 8.40 30.16
C HIS A 367 4.42 9.43 29.04
N GLY A 368 3.26 10.07 28.82
CA GLY A 368 2.99 10.88 27.63
C GLY A 368 3.95 12.04 27.41
N GLU A 369 4.28 12.79 28.46
CA GLU A 369 5.25 13.91 28.38
C GLU A 369 6.66 13.40 28.05
N LEU A 370 7.08 12.30 28.67
CA LEU A 370 8.37 11.66 28.42
C LEU A 370 8.46 11.14 26.97
N LEU A 371 7.41 10.48 26.49
CA LEU A 371 7.33 9.99 25.11
C LEU A 371 7.35 11.16 24.11
N THR A 372 6.69 12.27 24.44
CA THR A 372 6.70 13.48 23.59
C THR A 372 8.09 14.11 23.53
N SER A 373 8.80 14.21 24.66
CA SER A 373 10.14 14.83 24.70
C SER A 373 11.20 14.06 23.90
N ILE A 374 10.99 12.75 23.69
CA ILE A 374 11.85 11.92 22.83
C ILE A 374 11.35 11.78 21.39
N GLY A 375 10.30 12.51 21.01
CA GLY A 375 9.72 12.46 19.65
C GLY A 375 9.04 11.13 19.33
N ALA A 376 8.52 10.40 20.32
CA ALA A 376 7.75 9.18 20.06
C ALA A 376 6.37 9.54 19.48
N ASN A 377 6.15 9.20 18.20
CA ASN A 377 4.94 9.56 17.48
C ASN A 377 4.03 8.33 17.25
N PRO A 378 2.88 8.21 17.93
CA PRO A 378 1.95 7.10 17.74
C PRO A 378 1.24 7.10 16.38
N ASN A 379 1.27 8.18 15.61
CA ASN A 379 0.75 8.19 14.23
C ASN A 379 1.57 7.24 13.33
N ASN A 380 2.81 6.95 13.71
CA ASN A 380 3.67 5.96 13.07
C ASN A 380 3.53 4.54 13.67
N GLY A 381 2.59 4.37 14.60
CA GLY A 381 2.24 3.13 15.28
C GLY A 381 3.05 2.78 16.51
N LEU A 382 2.61 1.72 17.21
CA LEU A 382 3.20 1.29 18.47
C LEU A 382 4.69 0.93 18.32
N SER A 383 5.08 0.35 17.18
CA SER A 383 6.48 -0.03 16.92
C SER A 383 7.41 1.19 16.96
N ALA A 384 6.97 2.32 16.39
CA ALA A 384 7.73 3.57 16.42
C ALA A 384 7.89 4.11 17.86
N VAL A 385 6.80 4.08 18.64
CA VAL A 385 6.82 4.51 20.05
C VAL A 385 7.80 3.67 20.87
N LEU A 386 7.69 2.34 20.79
CA LEU A 386 8.55 1.41 21.54
C LEU A 386 10.02 1.48 21.08
N LYS A 387 10.27 1.70 19.79
CA LYS A 387 11.63 1.88 19.25
C LYS A 387 12.25 3.17 19.77
N SER A 388 11.52 4.29 19.76
CA SER A 388 12.00 5.56 20.31
C SER A 388 12.32 5.45 21.80
N ALA A 389 11.43 4.82 22.58
CA ALA A 389 11.65 4.58 24.01
C ALA A 389 12.95 3.77 24.25
N LYS A 390 13.14 2.66 23.54
CA LYS A 390 14.35 1.83 23.65
C LYS A 390 15.64 2.55 23.24
N ALA A 391 15.56 3.44 22.25
CA ALA A 391 16.72 4.11 21.68
C ALA A 391 17.15 5.37 22.46
N LYS A 392 16.18 6.10 23.03
CA LYS A 392 16.41 7.44 23.58
C LYS A 392 16.30 7.53 25.11
N LEU A 393 15.74 6.51 25.79
CA LEU A 393 15.62 6.51 27.25
C LEU A 393 16.71 5.68 27.94
N PRO A 394 17.05 6.00 29.21
CA PRO A 394 17.84 5.12 30.07
C PRO A 394 17.23 3.71 30.17
N PRO A 395 18.04 2.65 30.29
CA PRO A 395 17.56 1.26 30.26
C PRO A 395 16.42 0.94 31.24
N ASP A 396 16.48 1.47 32.47
CA ASP A 396 15.46 1.22 33.49
C ASP A 396 14.13 1.92 33.16
N GLN A 397 14.18 3.17 32.69
CA GLN A 397 13.00 3.91 32.23
C GLN A 397 12.39 3.26 30.99
N ALA A 398 13.22 2.85 30.02
CA ALA A 398 12.75 2.13 28.84
C ALA A 398 12.05 0.83 29.25
N LYS A 399 12.61 0.07 30.19
CA LYS A 399 12.01 -1.18 30.67
C LYS A 399 10.67 -0.93 31.35
N GLU A 400 10.54 0.12 32.16
CA GLU A 400 9.28 0.51 32.80
C GLU A 400 8.22 0.88 31.75
N VAL A 401 8.55 1.78 30.81
CA VAL A 401 7.64 2.18 29.73
C VAL A 401 7.14 0.96 28.96
N LEU A 402 8.05 0.07 28.54
CA LEU A 402 7.69 -1.13 27.79
C LEU A 402 6.78 -2.06 28.59
N ALA A 403 7.01 -2.21 29.90
CA ALA A 403 6.18 -3.04 30.76
C ALA A 403 4.75 -2.48 30.91
N ASP A 404 4.62 -1.16 31.01
CA ASP A 404 3.29 -0.52 31.12
C ASP A 404 2.49 -0.61 29.83
N PHE A 405 3.15 -0.53 28.66
CA PHE A 405 2.49 -0.83 27.37
C PHE A 405 2.04 -2.29 27.28
N GLU A 406 2.87 -3.24 27.75
CA GLU A 406 2.51 -4.66 27.76
C GLU A 406 1.33 -4.94 28.71
N ALA A 407 1.30 -4.30 29.88
CA ALA A 407 0.23 -4.44 30.86
C ALA A 407 -1.15 -4.02 30.30
N CYS A 408 -1.20 -3.05 29.38
CA CYS A 408 -2.44 -2.65 28.72
C CYS A 408 -3.11 -3.81 27.96
N TYR A 409 -2.35 -4.78 27.45
CA TYR A 409 -2.95 -5.95 26.78
C TYR A 409 -3.73 -6.86 27.73
N GLU A 410 -3.46 -6.79 29.04
CA GLU A 410 -4.19 -7.60 30.02
C GLU A 410 -5.58 -7.04 30.31
N SER A 411 -5.76 -5.72 30.15
CA SER A 411 -6.99 -5.00 30.46
C SER A 411 -7.83 -4.62 29.22
N ARG A 412 -7.32 -4.85 28.00
CA ARG A 412 -7.95 -4.48 26.73
C ARG A 412 -8.32 -5.74 25.90
N PRO A 413 -9.18 -5.63 24.86
CA PRO A 413 -9.53 -6.78 24.03
C PRO A 413 -8.32 -7.32 23.27
N TRP A 414 -8.45 -8.54 22.77
CA TRP A 414 -7.47 -9.12 21.86
C TRP A 414 -7.44 -8.32 20.55
N LEU A 415 -6.25 -8.02 20.05
CA LEU A 415 -6.06 -7.38 18.74
C LEU A 415 -5.91 -8.43 17.64
N ALA A 416 -6.38 -8.09 16.44
CA ALA A 416 -5.95 -8.80 15.24
C ALA A 416 -4.43 -8.74 15.08
N MET A 417 -3.85 -9.84 14.59
CA MET A 417 -2.40 -10.02 14.46
C MET A 417 -1.98 -9.97 13.00
N VAL A 418 -0.96 -9.18 12.70
CA VAL A 418 -0.24 -9.24 11.41
C VAL A 418 0.70 -10.45 11.41
N ASN A 419 1.38 -10.68 12.54
CA ASN A 419 2.23 -11.85 12.74
C ASN A 419 2.21 -12.27 14.22
N SER A 420 1.46 -13.33 14.54
CA SER A 420 1.32 -13.83 15.91
C SER A 420 2.62 -14.39 16.48
N ASP A 421 3.46 -15.04 15.68
CA ASP A 421 4.72 -15.64 16.14
C ASP A 421 5.74 -14.59 16.60
N LYS A 422 5.62 -13.37 16.07
CA LYS A 422 6.47 -12.23 16.41
C LYS A 422 5.78 -11.21 17.32
N GLY A 423 4.53 -11.44 17.72
CA GLY A 423 3.75 -10.48 18.50
C GLY A 423 3.39 -9.19 17.76
N ILE A 424 3.40 -9.19 16.42
CA ILE A 424 3.08 -7.99 15.63
C ILE A 424 1.56 -7.90 15.50
N THR A 425 0.98 -6.96 16.24
CA THR A 425 -0.46 -6.64 16.25
C THR A 425 -0.82 -5.65 15.14
N ASN A 426 -2.11 -5.52 14.87
CA ASN A 426 -2.68 -4.51 13.96
C ASN A 426 -2.29 -3.06 14.30
N LEU A 427 -1.95 -2.75 15.55
CA LEU A 427 -1.57 -1.40 15.98
C LEU A 427 -0.05 -1.12 15.91
N HIS A 428 0.75 -2.07 15.40
CA HIS A 428 2.20 -1.91 15.31
C HIS A 428 2.64 -0.91 14.23
N VAL A 429 2.09 -1.02 13.03
CA VAL A 429 2.46 -0.20 11.87
C VAL A 429 1.18 0.14 11.06
N PRO A 430 0.92 1.42 10.76
CA PRO A 430 -0.32 1.86 10.11
C PRO A 430 -0.52 1.35 8.69
N SER A 431 0.55 0.90 8.03
CA SER A 431 0.52 0.37 6.67
C SER A 431 0.34 -1.14 6.57
N ASP A 432 0.33 -1.88 7.69
CA ASP A 432 0.26 -3.35 7.64
C ASP A 432 -1.14 -3.88 7.31
N ILE A 433 -2.20 -3.23 7.83
CA ILE A 433 -3.60 -3.61 7.58
C ILE A 433 -4.29 -2.52 6.78
N ILE A 434 -4.34 -2.72 5.46
CA ILE A 434 -4.92 -1.76 4.51
C ILE A 434 -6.35 -2.17 4.18
N ILE A 435 -7.33 -1.29 4.40
CA ILE A 435 -8.77 -1.62 4.38
C ILE A 435 -9.25 -2.35 3.12
N ASP A 436 -8.80 -1.92 1.93
CA ASP A 436 -9.24 -2.48 0.65
C ASP A 436 -8.64 -3.87 0.33
N ALA A 437 -7.57 -4.26 1.01
CA ALA A 437 -6.99 -5.61 0.93
C ALA A 437 -7.44 -6.49 2.12
N SER A 438 -7.48 -5.92 3.32
CA SER A 438 -7.76 -6.64 4.56
C SER A 438 -9.23 -7.04 4.69
N MET A 439 -10.18 -6.14 4.38
CA MET A 439 -11.61 -6.46 4.53
C MET A 439 -12.06 -7.61 3.60
N PRO A 440 -11.68 -7.67 2.31
CA PRO A 440 -11.97 -8.84 1.50
C PRO A 440 -11.37 -10.14 2.04
N VAL A 441 -10.20 -10.10 2.68
CA VAL A 441 -9.56 -11.28 3.31
C VAL A 441 -10.32 -11.72 4.55
N VAL A 442 -10.81 -10.78 5.37
CA VAL A 442 -11.67 -11.08 6.52
C VAL A 442 -12.99 -11.70 6.06
N VAL A 443 -13.53 -11.24 4.93
CA VAL A 443 -14.81 -11.72 4.40
C VAL A 443 -14.69 -13.09 3.72
N ARG A 444 -13.56 -13.34 3.06
CA ARG A 444 -13.28 -14.55 2.28
C ARG A 444 -13.16 -15.79 3.15
#